data_AF-A0A952ZQB9-F1
#
_entry.id   AF-A0A952ZQB9-F1
#
_cell.length_a   1.000
_cell.length_b   1.000
_cell.length_c   1.000
_cell.angle_alpha   90.00
_cell.angle_beta   90.00
_cell.angle_gamma   90.00
#
_symmetry.space_group_name_H-M   'P 1'
#
loop_
_entity.id
_entity.type
_entity.pdbx_description
1 polymer ?
#
loop_
_entity_poly.entity_id
_entity_poly.type
_entity_poly.pdbx_seq_one_letter_code
_entity_poly.pdbx_strand_id
1 'polypeptide(L)'
;MSSSLAAFAAQPQVQKFIVPEEGLYVLEVSGAQGGSGGGPGGKGARLRGTFHFTAGQRLCLVVGQRGEAGVKPAHAAGGGGGGSFVWCDTGLVRPIFPLIAAGGGGGGSGSDGRSEADGGVGGGPGGTGGRGGQTDLRNFHYSGGGGAGWYSTGAIGSLPTHCGGGGHWEGGEGANYGGFHGGDGGYGGGGGGSFFGHGSGGGGGYSGGGGGTEMGPAGGGGGSFNAGADQFNHSGVQEGDGCIRLCLAREVHLLFNAGQPGKAADPQVW
;
A
#
# COMPACT_ATOMS: atom_id res chain seq x y z
N MET A 1 8.72 -4.13 32.15
CA MET A 1 9.04 -5.13 31.11
C MET A 1 8.69 -4.51 29.76
N SER A 2 9.67 -4.37 28.87
CA SER A 2 9.52 -3.65 27.60
C SER A 2 8.61 -4.44 26.64
N SER A 3 7.60 -3.80 26.05
CA SER A 3 6.83 -4.37 24.93
C SER A 3 7.79 -4.63 23.76
N SER A 4 7.89 -5.88 23.29
CA SER A 4 8.77 -6.20 22.16
C SER A 4 8.12 -5.74 20.85
N LEU A 5 8.57 -4.59 20.33
CA LEU A 5 8.22 -4.10 19.00
C LEU A 5 9.10 -4.80 17.96
N ALA A 6 8.47 -5.47 16.99
CA ALA A 6 9.12 -5.91 15.77
C ALA A 6 8.78 -4.94 14.63
N ALA A 7 9.78 -4.42 13.92
CA ALA A 7 9.61 -3.48 12.81
C ALA A 7 10.33 -3.97 11.56
N PHE A 8 9.65 -3.88 10.42
CA PHE A 8 10.13 -4.34 9.12
C PHE A 8 10.12 -3.17 8.15
N ALA A 9 11.26 -2.98 7.49
CA ALA A 9 11.46 -1.96 6.46
C ALA A 9 11.42 -2.59 5.06
N ALA A 10 11.34 -1.74 4.04
CA ALA A 10 11.25 -2.17 2.66
C ALA A 10 12.51 -2.93 2.20
N GLN A 11 12.28 -4.11 1.63
CA GLN A 11 13.28 -4.95 0.97
C GLN A 11 12.55 -5.65 -0.19
N PRO A 12 13.19 -5.88 -1.35
CA PRO A 12 12.55 -6.47 -2.53
C PRO A 12 12.43 -8.00 -2.38
N GLN A 13 11.88 -8.44 -1.26
CA GLN A 13 11.69 -9.86 -0.92
C GLN A 13 10.58 -10.02 0.13
N VAL A 14 10.04 -11.24 0.20
CA VAL A 14 9.12 -11.61 1.28
C VAL A 14 9.93 -11.85 2.56
N GLN A 15 9.61 -11.11 3.62
CA GLN A 15 10.18 -11.26 4.95
C GLN A 15 9.33 -12.23 5.78
N LYS A 16 9.92 -12.80 6.83
CA LYS A 16 9.28 -13.78 7.71
C LYS A 16 9.34 -13.33 9.17
N PHE A 17 8.28 -13.59 9.92
CA PHE A 17 8.23 -13.38 11.36
C PHE A 17 7.68 -14.62 12.05
N ILE A 18 8.33 -15.06 13.13
CA ILE A 18 7.85 -16.14 13.99
C ILE A 18 7.36 -15.49 15.28
N VAL A 19 6.08 -15.70 15.60
CA VAL A 19 5.44 -15.15 16.78
C VAL A 19 6.12 -15.72 18.03
N PRO A 20 6.75 -14.90 18.89
CA PRO A 20 7.53 -15.41 20.02
C PRO A 20 6.66 -15.83 21.21
N GLU A 21 5.51 -15.20 21.38
CA GLU A 21 4.61 -15.37 22.53
C GLU A 21 3.16 -15.38 22.02
N GLU A 22 2.30 -16.19 22.63
CA GLU A 22 0.87 -16.15 22.32
C GLU A 22 0.23 -14.88 22.87
N GLY A 23 -0.69 -14.28 22.12
CA GLY A 23 -1.48 -13.16 22.59
C GLY A 23 -2.00 -12.26 21.48
N LEU A 24 -2.54 -11.11 21.89
CA LEU A 24 -3.03 -10.08 20.98
C LEU A 24 -1.85 -9.23 20.48
N TYR A 25 -1.73 -9.09 19.17
CA TYR A 25 -0.76 -8.25 18.51
C TYR A 25 -1.46 -7.12 17.78
N VAL A 26 -0.98 -5.90 18.02
CA VAL A 26 -1.32 -4.73 17.21
C VAL A 26 -0.39 -4.70 16.01
N LEU A 27 -0.96 -4.78 14.82
CA LEU A 27 -0.28 -4.62 13.55
C LEU A 27 -0.51 -3.20 13.05
N GLU A 28 0.55 -2.48 12.73
CA GLU A 28 0.50 -1.26 11.93
C GLU A 28 1.19 -1.52 10.59
N VAL A 29 0.50 -1.27 9.49
CA VAL A 29 0.98 -1.57 8.13
C VAL A 29 0.75 -0.34 7.26
N SER A 30 1.80 0.13 6.59
CA SER A 30 1.69 1.22 5.62
C SER A 30 2.18 0.82 4.23
N GLY A 31 1.41 1.19 3.20
CA GLY A 31 1.84 1.12 1.81
C GLY A 31 2.82 2.24 1.49
N ALA A 32 3.55 2.12 0.39
CA ALA A 32 4.55 3.11 0.00
C ALA A 32 3.96 4.25 -0.85
N GLN A 33 4.66 5.37 -0.87
CA GLN A 33 4.37 6.50 -1.75
C GLN A 33 4.72 6.21 -3.22
N GLY A 34 3.99 6.82 -4.15
CA GLY A 34 4.31 6.81 -5.58
C GLY A 34 5.55 7.64 -5.94
N GLY A 35 6.14 7.33 -7.09
CA GLY A 35 7.21 8.12 -7.68
C GLY A 35 6.72 9.49 -8.16
N SER A 36 7.60 10.48 -8.16
CA SER A 36 7.29 11.80 -8.70
C SER A 36 7.33 11.83 -10.23
N GLY A 37 6.55 12.73 -10.83
CA GLY A 37 6.55 13.02 -12.27
C GLY A 37 6.20 14.49 -12.50
N GLY A 38 5.09 14.77 -13.19
CA GLY A 38 4.53 16.13 -13.29
C GLY A 38 4.09 16.75 -11.94
N GLY A 39 4.09 15.96 -10.87
CA GLY A 39 3.85 16.35 -9.48
C GLY A 39 4.32 15.25 -8.51
N PRO A 40 4.14 15.45 -7.20
CA PRO A 40 4.50 14.46 -6.19
C PRO A 40 3.56 13.25 -6.24
N GLY A 41 4.13 12.05 -6.15
CA GLY A 41 3.41 10.78 -6.00
C GLY A 41 2.45 10.80 -4.81
N GLY A 42 1.30 10.15 -4.99
CA GLY A 42 0.34 9.91 -3.91
C GLY A 42 1.01 9.17 -2.75
N LYS A 43 0.63 9.51 -1.53
CA LYS A 43 1.12 8.88 -0.30
C LYS A 43 0.46 7.51 -0.11
N GLY A 44 1.12 6.59 0.58
CA GLY A 44 0.54 5.29 0.92
C GLY A 44 -0.50 5.37 2.04
N ALA A 45 -1.40 4.39 2.10
CA ALA A 45 -2.32 4.20 3.21
C ALA A 45 -1.56 3.69 4.46
N ARG A 46 -2.11 3.93 5.64
CA ARG A 46 -1.69 3.31 6.90
C ARG A 46 -2.89 2.68 7.58
N LEU A 47 -2.75 1.41 7.92
CA LEU A 47 -3.77 0.63 8.60
C LEU A 47 -3.24 0.13 9.93
N ARG A 48 -4.13 0.00 10.90
CA ARG A 48 -3.87 -0.67 12.16
C ARG A 48 -4.98 -1.67 12.45
N GLY A 49 -4.63 -2.85 12.93
CA GLY A 49 -5.60 -3.85 13.40
C GLY A 49 -5.00 -4.76 14.47
N THR A 50 -5.86 -5.31 15.32
CA THR A 50 -5.49 -6.26 16.37
C THR A 50 -5.79 -7.69 15.94
N PHE A 51 -4.84 -8.60 16.15
CA PHE A 51 -4.93 -10.02 15.79
C PHE A 51 -4.46 -10.89 16.95
N HIS A 52 -5.12 -12.02 17.18
CA HIS A 52 -4.62 -13.03 18.12
C HIS A 52 -3.69 -13.99 17.39
N PHE A 53 -2.49 -14.20 17.92
CA PHE A 53 -1.52 -15.16 17.38
C PHE A 53 -1.05 -16.13 18.44
N THR A 54 -0.71 -17.35 18.02
CA THR A 54 -0.12 -18.37 18.88
C THR A 54 1.40 -18.35 18.78
N ALA A 55 2.10 -18.71 19.87
CA ALA A 55 3.55 -18.86 19.84
C ALA A 55 3.99 -19.86 18.75
N GLY A 56 5.05 -19.52 18.02
CA GLY A 56 5.56 -20.30 16.89
C GLY A 56 4.79 -20.12 15.56
N GLN A 57 3.67 -19.38 15.55
CA GLN A 57 2.96 -19.05 14.32
C GLN A 57 3.87 -18.24 13.38
N ARG A 58 3.90 -18.62 12.10
CA ARG A 58 4.73 -17.97 11.08
C ARG A 58 3.90 -17.01 10.26
N LEU A 59 4.39 -15.80 10.09
CA LEU A 59 3.82 -14.76 9.24
C LEU A 59 4.77 -14.46 8.09
N CYS A 60 4.20 -14.17 6.93
CA CYS A 60 4.89 -13.61 5.78
C CYS A 60 4.57 -12.12 5.66
N LEU A 61 5.56 -11.33 5.29
CA LEU A 61 5.48 -9.89 5.22
C LEU A 61 6.06 -9.40 3.90
N VAL A 62 5.35 -8.49 3.23
CA VAL A 62 5.86 -7.70 2.12
C VAL A 62 5.77 -6.25 2.53
N VAL A 63 6.88 -5.52 2.48
CA VAL A 63 6.91 -4.10 2.79
C VAL A 63 7.09 -3.35 1.49
N GLY A 64 6.12 -2.51 1.14
CA GLY A 64 6.10 -1.76 -0.10
C GLY A 64 7.29 -0.82 -0.23
N GLN A 65 7.87 -0.73 -1.42
CA GLN A 65 8.86 0.26 -1.80
C GLN A 65 8.20 1.43 -2.51
N ARG A 66 8.80 2.60 -2.34
CA ARG A 66 8.41 3.79 -3.09
C ARG A 66 8.58 3.54 -4.59
N GLY A 67 7.63 4.02 -5.39
CA GLY A 67 7.78 4.04 -6.85
C GLY A 67 8.90 4.98 -7.29
N GLU A 68 9.56 4.68 -8.39
CA GLU A 68 10.64 5.50 -8.92
C GLU A 68 10.10 6.76 -9.60
N ALA A 69 10.88 7.83 -9.51
CA ALA A 69 10.60 9.04 -10.27
C ALA A 69 10.90 8.83 -11.75
N GLY A 70 10.12 9.44 -12.63
CA GLY A 70 10.49 9.51 -14.04
C GLY A 70 11.77 10.33 -14.26
N VAL A 71 12.62 9.93 -15.23
CA VAL A 71 13.92 10.58 -15.50
C VAL A 71 13.94 11.36 -16.83
N LYS A 72 14.70 12.47 -16.86
CA LYS A 72 14.87 13.44 -17.96
C LYS A 72 15.30 12.82 -19.31
N PRO A 73 15.07 13.53 -20.46
CA PRO A 73 14.65 14.93 -20.58
C PRO A 73 13.15 15.09 -20.87
N ALA A 74 12.50 15.92 -20.05
CA ALA A 74 11.11 16.40 -20.16
C ALA A 74 10.00 15.37 -19.87
N HIS A 75 9.37 15.56 -18.70
CA HIS A 75 8.05 15.03 -18.34
C HIS A 75 7.94 13.50 -18.17
N ALA A 76 8.92 12.80 -17.63
CA ALA A 76 8.68 11.39 -17.30
C ALA A 76 7.67 11.23 -16.15
N ALA A 77 6.75 10.27 -16.27
CA ALA A 77 5.75 9.99 -15.25
C ALA A 77 6.33 9.02 -14.20
N GLY A 78 5.88 9.18 -12.96
CA GLY A 78 6.35 8.35 -11.85
C GLY A 78 5.68 6.97 -11.84
N GLY A 79 6.40 5.97 -11.33
CA GLY A 79 5.82 4.66 -11.03
C GLY A 79 4.93 4.69 -9.79
N GLY A 80 4.00 3.75 -9.68
CA GLY A 80 3.16 3.59 -8.51
C GLY A 80 3.94 3.05 -7.31
N GLY A 81 3.55 3.43 -6.10
CA GLY A 81 4.09 2.88 -4.86
C GLY A 81 3.56 1.48 -4.62
N GLY A 82 4.38 0.60 -4.03
CA GLY A 82 3.94 -0.76 -3.70
C GLY A 82 3.07 -0.83 -2.46
N GLY A 83 2.18 -1.82 -2.43
CA GLY A 83 1.43 -2.18 -1.24
C GLY A 83 2.28 -2.93 -0.20
N SER A 84 1.84 -2.90 1.05
CA SER A 84 2.42 -3.73 2.13
C SER A 84 1.42 -4.77 2.59
N PHE A 85 1.87 -5.99 2.85
CA PHE A 85 0.99 -7.15 3.09
C PHE A 85 1.50 -7.98 4.27
N VAL A 86 0.59 -8.51 5.07
CA VAL A 86 0.86 -9.53 6.09
C VAL A 86 -0.14 -10.68 5.94
N TRP A 87 0.36 -11.91 5.98
CA TRP A 87 -0.48 -13.12 5.95
C TRP A 87 0.14 -14.28 6.74
N CYS A 88 -0.69 -15.26 7.12
CA CYS A 88 -0.22 -16.49 7.75
C CYS A 88 0.53 -17.38 6.74
N ASP A 89 1.73 -17.83 7.11
CA ASP A 89 2.49 -18.77 6.29
C ASP A 89 1.86 -20.17 6.34
N THR A 90 1.09 -20.48 5.29
CA THR A 90 0.44 -21.78 5.08
C THR A 90 1.28 -22.70 4.19
N GLY A 91 2.53 -22.32 3.87
CA GLY A 91 3.36 -22.98 2.86
C GLY A 91 2.99 -22.63 1.41
N LEU A 92 1.89 -21.89 1.21
CA LEU A 92 1.55 -21.29 -0.07
C LEU A 92 2.22 -19.93 -0.20
N VAL A 93 2.73 -19.63 -1.40
CA VAL A 93 3.20 -18.28 -1.75
C VAL A 93 2.07 -17.26 -1.55
N ARG A 94 0.80 -17.69 -1.71
CA ARG A 94 -0.41 -16.88 -1.62
C ARG A 94 -1.57 -17.67 -0.98
N PRO A 95 -1.96 -17.40 0.27
CA PRO A 95 -3.24 -17.88 0.78
C PRO A 95 -4.40 -17.07 0.18
N ILE A 96 -5.62 -17.59 0.34
CA ILE A 96 -6.84 -16.98 -0.23
C ILE A 96 -7.08 -15.56 0.33
N PHE A 97 -6.70 -15.28 1.57
CA PHE A 97 -6.93 -13.99 2.22
C PHE A 97 -5.66 -13.49 2.95
N PRO A 98 -5.26 -12.22 2.77
CA PRO A 98 -4.29 -11.59 3.65
C PRO A 98 -4.91 -11.31 5.03
N LEU A 99 -4.08 -11.11 6.05
CA LEU A 99 -4.55 -10.58 7.34
C LEU A 99 -4.79 -9.08 7.25
N ILE A 100 -3.83 -8.38 6.64
CA ILE A 100 -3.87 -6.93 6.44
C ILE A 100 -3.02 -6.58 5.22
N ALA A 101 -3.49 -5.63 4.43
CA ALA A 101 -2.85 -5.15 3.23
C ALA A 101 -3.09 -3.64 3.09
N ALA A 102 -2.03 -2.82 3.13
CA ALA A 102 -2.12 -1.37 2.97
C ALA A 102 -1.73 -0.97 1.55
N GLY A 103 -2.62 -0.22 0.88
CA GLY A 103 -2.42 0.26 -0.48
C GLY A 103 -1.30 1.30 -0.59
N GLY A 104 -0.48 1.20 -1.63
CA GLY A 104 0.49 2.22 -2.04
C GLY A 104 -0.17 3.35 -2.85
N GLY A 105 0.48 4.50 -2.93
CA GLY A 105 -0.04 5.64 -3.70
C GLY A 105 0.25 5.54 -5.20
N GLY A 106 -0.54 6.23 -6.02
CA GLY A 106 -0.30 6.35 -7.46
C GLY A 106 0.91 7.24 -7.79
N GLY A 107 1.56 7.00 -8.93
CA GLY A 107 2.67 7.81 -9.40
C GLY A 107 2.26 9.16 -9.98
N GLY A 108 3.22 10.08 -10.12
CA GLY A 108 2.98 11.45 -10.61
C GLY A 108 2.04 12.21 -9.68
N SER A 109 1.20 13.12 -10.18
CA SER A 109 0.11 13.74 -9.38
C SER A 109 -1.02 12.74 -9.05
N GLY A 110 -0.66 11.49 -8.75
CA GLY A 110 -1.52 10.34 -8.49
C GLY A 110 -2.31 10.47 -7.19
N SER A 111 -3.39 9.70 -7.09
CA SER A 111 -4.16 9.63 -5.85
C SER A 111 -3.45 8.80 -4.78
N ASP A 112 -3.73 9.13 -3.54
CA ASP A 112 -3.21 8.43 -2.38
C ASP A 112 -3.71 6.98 -2.32
N GLY A 113 -2.91 6.12 -1.67
CA GLY A 113 -3.32 4.81 -1.24
C GLY A 113 -4.55 4.92 -0.33
N ARG A 114 -5.52 4.05 -0.55
CA ARG A 114 -6.86 4.13 0.01
C ARG A 114 -7.02 3.19 1.19
N SER A 115 -7.78 3.58 2.20
CA SER A 115 -8.21 2.69 3.28
C SER A 115 -9.33 1.74 2.86
N GLU A 116 -10.05 2.03 1.76
CA GLU A 116 -11.08 1.16 1.20
C GLU A 116 -10.50 0.02 0.35
N ALA A 117 -11.29 -1.04 0.14
CA ALA A 117 -10.87 -2.24 -0.59
C ALA A 117 -10.57 -2.01 -2.08
N ASP A 118 -11.26 -1.08 -2.71
CA ASP A 118 -11.12 -0.83 -4.14
C ASP A 118 -9.99 0.15 -4.43
N GLY A 119 -9.31 -0.09 -5.55
CA GLY A 119 -8.28 0.82 -6.06
C GLY A 119 -8.87 2.17 -6.45
N GLY A 120 -8.04 3.20 -6.36
CA GLY A 120 -8.29 4.51 -6.93
C GLY A 120 -8.35 4.45 -8.44
N VAL A 121 -9.22 5.29 -9.02
CA VAL A 121 -9.23 5.54 -10.46
C VAL A 121 -8.05 6.46 -10.79
N GLY A 122 -7.30 6.10 -11.82
CA GLY A 122 -6.31 6.97 -12.45
C GLY A 122 -6.89 7.57 -13.73
N GLY A 123 -6.25 7.31 -14.86
CA GLY A 123 -6.89 7.41 -16.18
C GLY A 123 -7.66 6.14 -16.55
N GLY A 124 -7.18 4.98 -16.11
CA GLY A 124 -7.89 3.69 -16.12
C GLY A 124 -8.61 3.40 -14.80
N PRO A 125 -9.55 2.43 -14.79
CA PRO A 125 -10.26 2.06 -13.58
C PRO A 125 -9.34 1.33 -12.59
N GLY A 126 -9.55 1.60 -11.30
CA GLY A 126 -8.95 0.82 -10.22
C GLY A 126 -9.50 -0.62 -10.19
N GLY A 127 -8.73 -1.52 -9.61
CA GLY A 127 -9.14 -2.89 -9.35
C GLY A 127 -10.16 -2.97 -8.23
N THR A 128 -10.96 -4.04 -8.24
CA THR A 128 -11.98 -4.32 -7.23
C THR A 128 -11.85 -5.75 -6.74
N GLY A 129 -12.27 -6.01 -5.50
CA GLY A 129 -12.30 -7.37 -4.93
C GLY A 129 -10.95 -8.10 -4.97
N GLY A 130 -9.86 -7.37 -4.77
CA GLY A 130 -8.50 -7.91 -4.74
C GLY A 130 -7.81 -8.02 -6.11
N ARG A 131 -8.43 -7.49 -7.17
CA ARG A 131 -7.87 -7.51 -8.54
C ARG A 131 -6.93 -6.33 -8.80
N GLY A 132 -6.10 -6.47 -9.82
CA GLY A 132 -5.20 -5.43 -10.30
C GLY A 132 -5.96 -4.32 -11.03
N GLY A 133 -5.38 -3.13 -10.97
CA GLY A 133 -5.89 -1.96 -11.69
C GLY A 133 -5.72 -2.10 -13.19
N GLN A 134 -6.58 -1.41 -13.92
CA GLN A 134 -6.61 -1.39 -15.38
C GLN A 134 -5.98 -0.10 -15.91
N THR A 135 -5.83 -0.04 -17.22
CA THR A 135 -5.34 1.14 -17.94
C THR A 135 -6.23 1.42 -19.16
N ASP A 136 -6.02 2.54 -19.84
CA ASP A 136 -6.64 2.78 -21.14
C ASP A 136 -5.88 1.99 -22.22
N LEU A 137 -6.60 1.15 -22.97
CA LEU A 137 -6.04 0.25 -23.99
C LEU A 137 -6.19 0.79 -25.42
N ARG A 138 -6.55 2.06 -25.58
CA ARG A 138 -6.62 2.68 -26.91
C ARG A 138 -5.22 2.77 -27.54
N ASN A 139 -5.15 2.57 -28.86
CA ASN A 139 -3.88 2.63 -29.60
C ASN A 139 -3.34 4.07 -29.66
N PHE A 140 -2.02 4.24 -29.49
CA PHE A 140 -1.28 5.53 -29.52
C PHE A 140 -1.44 6.46 -28.31
N HIS A 141 -1.92 5.95 -27.17
CA HIS A 141 -2.01 6.74 -25.95
C HIS A 141 -0.83 6.45 -25.02
N TYR A 142 -0.25 7.49 -24.42
CA TYR A 142 0.78 7.37 -23.38
C TYR A 142 0.11 6.98 -22.06
N SER A 143 -0.01 5.68 -21.77
CA SER A 143 -0.63 5.18 -20.54
C SER A 143 0.36 4.47 -19.61
N GLY A 144 0.08 4.56 -18.32
CA GLY A 144 0.83 3.88 -17.27
C GLY A 144 0.32 2.47 -17.04
N GLY A 145 1.13 1.66 -16.38
CA GLY A 145 0.71 0.35 -15.90
C GLY A 145 -0.24 0.48 -14.72
N GLY A 146 -1.24 -0.41 -14.63
CA GLY A 146 -2.04 -0.57 -13.43
C GLY A 146 -1.22 -1.19 -12.29
N GLY A 147 -1.59 -0.91 -11.04
CA GLY A 147 -1.02 -1.59 -9.88
C GLY A 147 -1.56 -3.02 -9.75
N ALA A 148 -0.79 -3.90 -9.10
CA ALA A 148 -1.23 -5.25 -8.77
C ALA A 148 -2.22 -5.25 -7.60
N GLY A 149 -3.14 -6.21 -7.64
CA GLY A 149 -3.96 -6.61 -6.50
C GLY A 149 -3.49 -7.95 -5.95
N TRP A 150 -4.06 -8.35 -4.82
CA TRP A 150 -3.79 -9.61 -4.14
C TRP A 150 -3.95 -10.84 -5.05
N TYR A 151 -4.95 -10.83 -5.95
CA TYR A 151 -5.28 -11.98 -6.80
C TYR A 151 -4.66 -11.93 -8.20
N SER A 152 -4.33 -10.75 -8.71
CA SER A 152 -3.90 -10.59 -10.10
C SER A 152 -2.95 -9.40 -10.25
N THR A 153 -2.06 -9.50 -11.23
CA THR A 153 -1.21 -8.40 -11.68
C THR A 153 -2.03 -7.22 -12.21
N GLY A 154 -1.40 -6.06 -12.30
CA GLY A 154 -1.97 -4.90 -12.97
C GLY A 154 -1.95 -5.03 -14.49
N ALA A 155 -2.79 -4.27 -15.18
CA ALA A 155 -2.78 -4.20 -16.64
C ALA A 155 -1.50 -3.51 -17.16
N ILE A 156 -0.98 -4.01 -18.28
CA ILE A 156 0.12 -3.39 -19.02
C ILE A 156 -0.43 -2.19 -19.81
N GLY A 157 0.34 -1.09 -19.84
CA GLY A 157 0.07 0.11 -20.62
C GLY A 157 -0.02 -0.13 -22.13
N SER A 158 -0.65 0.80 -22.83
CA SER A 158 -0.89 0.78 -24.27
C SER A 158 0.39 0.93 -25.10
N LEU A 159 0.27 0.52 -26.37
CA LEU A 159 1.27 0.74 -27.41
C LEU A 159 1.38 2.24 -27.76
N PRO A 160 2.59 2.75 -28.08
CA PRO A 160 3.86 2.03 -28.23
C PRO A 160 4.73 1.97 -26.96
N THR A 161 4.29 2.55 -25.83
CA THR A 161 5.16 2.79 -24.66
C THR A 161 5.33 1.59 -23.75
N HIS A 162 4.32 0.70 -23.68
CA HIS A 162 4.39 -0.58 -22.99
C HIS A 162 4.85 -0.53 -21.52
N CYS A 163 4.32 0.41 -20.74
CA CYS A 163 4.56 0.42 -19.30
C CYS A 163 4.08 -0.89 -18.65
N GLY A 164 4.94 -1.54 -17.88
CA GLY A 164 4.61 -2.76 -17.15
C GLY A 164 3.52 -2.52 -16.11
N GLY A 165 2.52 -3.40 -16.09
CA GLY A 165 1.62 -3.51 -14.93
C GLY A 165 2.39 -4.05 -13.73
N GLY A 166 1.96 -3.69 -12.52
CA GLY A 166 2.52 -4.24 -11.30
C GLY A 166 2.44 -5.76 -11.29
N GLY A 167 3.55 -6.41 -10.98
CA GLY A 167 3.66 -7.84 -10.77
C GLY A 167 3.23 -8.26 -9.38
N HIS A 168 3.30 -9.56 -9.12
CA HIS A 168 3.08 -10.04 -7.76
C HIS A 168 4.33 -9.75 -6.92
N TRP A 169 4.22 -8.73 -6.07
CA TRP A 169 5.32 -8.06 -5.36
C TRP A 169 6.27 -7.27 -6.26
N GLU A 170 6.51 -7.69 -7.48
CA GLU A 170 7.38 -6.97 -8.41
C GLU A 170 6.74 -5.65 -8.87
N GLY A 171 7.56 -4.62 -9.00
CA GLY A 171 7.17 -3.39 -9.67
C GLY A 171 7.03 -3.60 -11.18
N GLY A 172 6.11 -2.89 -11.81
CA GLY A 172 6.04 -2.83 -13.27
C GLY A 172 7.13 -1.93 -13.85
N GLU A 173 7.76 -2.35 -14.93
CA GLU A 173 8.78 -1.57 -15.65
C GLU A 173 8.17 -0.26 -16.19
N GLY A 174 8.85 0.86 -15.99
CA GLY A 174 8.53 2.12 -16.64
C GLY A 174 8.74 2.04 -18.16
N ALA A 175 8.11 2.94 -18.91
CA ALA A 175 8.34 2.99 -20.35
C ALA A 175 9.81 3.26 -20.69
N ASN A 176 10.31 2.55 -21.71
CA ASN A 176 11.64 2.77 -22.27
C ASN A 176 11.54 2.88 -23.80
N TYR A 177 11.40 4.09 -24.30
CA TYR A 177 11.20 4.34 -25.74
C TYR A 177 11.92 5.59 -26.18
N GLY A 178 12.74 5.50 -27.23
CA GLY A 178 13.38 6.66 -27.86
C GLY A 178 14.29 7.49 -26.94
N GLY A 179 14.82 6.89 -25.86
CA GLY A 179 15.63 7.58 -24.84
C GLY A 179 14.84 8.25 -23.72
N PHE A 180 13.52 8.03 -23.66
CA PHE A 180 12.66 8.47 -22.56
C PHE A 180 12.42 7.31 -21.59
N HIS A 181 12.56 7.59 -20.28
CA HIS A 181 12.44 6.60 -19.21
C HIS A 181 11.38 7.01 -18.19
N GLY A 182 10.28 6.26 -18.15
CA GLY A 182 9.30 6.36 -17.07
C GLY A 182 9.81 5.74 -15.78
N GLY A 183 9.22 6.11 -14.64
CA GLY A 183 9.60 5.53 -13.36
C GLY A 183 9.05 4.12 -13.18
N ASP A 184 9.90 3.20 -12.70
CA ASP A 184 9.48 1.85 -12.33
C ASP A 184 8.52 1.87 -11.13
N GLY A 185 7.59 0.94 -11.13
CA GLY A 185 6.73 0.69 -9.97
C GLY A 185 7.52 0.18 -8.77
N GLY A 186 7.09 0.50 -7.57
CA GLY A 186 7.73 0.01 -6.35
C GLY A 186 7.40 -1.46 -6.07
N TYR A 187 8.35 -2.17 -5.44
CA TYR A 187 8.11 -3.50 -4.87
C TYR A 187 6.89 -3.46 -3.94
N GLY A 188 6.05 -4.49 -3.95
CA GLY A 188 4.67 -4.45 -3.47
C GLY A 188 3.64 -4.25 -4.60
N GLY A 189 4.06 -4.34 -5.87
CA GLY A 189 3.14 -4.39 -7.01
C GLY A 189 2.72 -3.02 -7.57
N GLY A 190 3.53 -1.98 -7.45
CA GLY A 190 3.29 -0.71 -8.16
C GLY A 190 3.39 -0.89 -9.68
N GLY A 191 2.59 -0.19 -10.47
CA GLY A 191 2.71 -0.16 -11.94
C GLY A 191 3.78 0.83 -12.41
N GLY A 192 4.32 0.63 -13.61
CA GLY A 192 5.30 1.52 -14.24
C GLY A 192 4.68 2.80 -14.80
N GLY A 193 5.42 3.89 -14.77
CA GLY A 193 5.06 5.18 -15.38
C GLY A 193 5.50 5.27 -16.85
N SER A 194 4.82 6.12 -17.62
CA SER A 194 5.16 6.46 -19.00
C SER A 194 6.04 7.72 -19.08
N PHE A 195 6.01 8.40 -20.22
CA PHE A 195 6.78 9.62 -20.47
C PHE A 195 5.89 10.76 -21.03
N PHE A 196 6.49 11.91 -21.35
CA PHE A 196 5.82 13.15 -21.81
C PHE A 196 4.78 13.80 -20.88
N GLY A 197 4.69 13.37 -19.63
CA GLY A 197 3.93 13.98 -18.55
C GLY A 197 2.65 13.22 -18.28
N HIS A 198 2.55 12.05 -18.91
CA HIS A 198 1.33 11.29 -19.07
C HIS A 198 1.56 9.86 -18.59
N GLY A 199 0.48 9.19 -18.20
CA GLY A 199 0.55 7.76 -17.94
C GLY A 199 1.35 7.36 -16.69
N SER A 200 1.07 7.94 -15.52
CA SER A 200 1.74 7.51 -14.28
C SER A 200 1.26 6.12 -13.82
N GLY A 201 2.11 5.39 -13.11
CA GLY A 201 1.78 4.04 -12.64
C GLY A 201 0.75 4.01 -11.51
N GLY A 202 -0.12 3.00 -11.50
CA GLY A 202 -1.07 2.76 -10.41
C GLY A 202 -0.40 2.13 -9.17
N GLY A 203 -0.86 2.48 -7.97
CA GLY A 203 -0.34 1.92 -6.72
C GLY A 203 -0.74 0.45 -6.51
N GLY A 204 0.15 -0.36 -5.94
CA GLY A 204 -0.15 -1.74 -5.55
C GLY A 204 -0.97 -1.79 -4.25
N GLY A 205 -1.69 -2.89 -4.00
CA GLY A 205 -2.48 -3.02 -2.77
C GLY A 205 -3.30 -4.29 -2.68
N TYR A 206 -4.29 -4.30 -1.79
CA TYR A 206 -5.31 -5.37 -1.81
C TYR A 206 -5.96 -5.42 -3.19
N SER A 207 -6.50 -4.31 -3.66
CA SER A 207 -6.80 -4.09 -5.07
C SER A 207 -5.81 -3.06 -5.64
N GLY A 208 -5.39 -3.24 -6.89
CA GLY A 208 -4.45 -2.32 -7.52
C GLY A 208 -5.12 -1.02 -8.01
N GLY A 209 -4.41 0.09 -7.99
CA GLY A 209 -4.87 1.36 -8.56
C GLY A 209 -4.77 1.39 -10.09
N GLY A 210 -5.64 2.16 -10.74
CA GLY A 210 -5.63 2.29 -12.20
C GLY A 210 -4.40 3.06 -12.72
N GLY A 211 -3.90 2.70 -13.90
CA GLY A 211 -2.84 3.45 -14.56
C GLY A 211 -3.32 4.82 -15.03
N GLY A 212 -2.42 5.81 -15.11
CA GLY A 212 -2.68 7.09 -15.75
C GLY A 212 -2.76 6.97 -17.27
N THR A 213 -3.16 8.04 -17.95
CA THR A 213 -3.26 8.17 -19.41
C THR A 213 -2.81 9.57 -19.85
N GLU A 214 -2.90 9.88 -21.14
CA GLU A 214 -2.64 11.24 -21.61
C GLU A 214 -3.69 12.27 -21.14
N MET A 215 -4.96 11.85 -21.06
CA MET A 215 -6.09 12.71 -20.66
C MET A 215 -6.23 12.80 -19.13
N GLY A 216 -5.75 11.78 -18.42
CA GLY A 216 -5.71 11.70 -16.96
C GLY A 216 -4.35 11.18 -16.51
N PRO A 217 -3.31 12.03 -16.39
CA PRO A 217 -1.92 11.60 -16.22
C PRO A 217 -1.62 10.94 -14.88
N ALA A 218 -2.50 11.12 -13.91
CA ALA A 218 -2.39 10.62 -12.55
C ALA A 218 -2.66 9.11 -12.45
N GLY A 219 -1.81 8.39 -11.72
CA GLY A 219 -2.10 7.02 -11.32
C GLY A 219 -3.09 6.97 -10.16
N GLY A 220 -3.91 5.93 -10.10
CA GLY A 220 -4.76 5.62 -8.96
C GLY A 220 -3.96 5.01 -7.81
N GLY A 221 -4.27 5.34 -6.55
CA GLY A 221 -3.72 4.63 -5.40
C GLY A 221 -4.30 3.22 -5.24
N GLY A 222 -3.58 2.30 -4.61
CA GLY A 222 -4.06 0.96 -4.29
C GLY A 222 -5.10 0.95 -3.17
N GLY A 223 -5.98 -0.04 -3.19
CA GLY A 223 -6.93 -0.33 -2.13
C GLY A 223 -6.29 -1.13 -0.99
N SER A 224 -6.97 -1.15 0.15
CA SER A 224 -6.54 -1.74 1.42
C SER A 224 -7.50 -2.80 1.95
N PHE A 225 -7.00 -3.68 2.79
CA PHE A 225 -7.80 -4.67 3.50
C PHE A 225 -7.29 -4.84 4.92
N ASN A 226 -8.19 -5.00 5.88
CA ASN A 226 -7.84 -5.23 7.28
C ASN A 226 -8.87 -6.20 7.87
N ALA A 227 -8.44 -7.39 8.27
CA ALA A 227 -9.28 -8.39 8.95
C ALA A 227 -9.16 -8.33 10.48
N GLY A 228 -8.38 -7.40 11.02
CA GLY A 228 -8.16 -7.26 12.46
C GLY A 228 -9.33 -6.57 13.17
N ALA A 229 -9.39 -6.73 14.48
CA ALA A 229 -10.24 -5.93 15.35
C ALA A 229 -9.63 -4.54 15.59
N ASP A 230 -10.37 -3.63 16.24
CA ASP A 230 -9.92 -2.29 16.66
C ASP A 230 -9.24 -1.50 15.53
N GLN A 231 -9.86 -1.50 14.36
CA GLN A 231 -9.26 -0.94 13.16
C GLN A 231 -9.08 0.57 13.25
N PHE A 232 -7.94 1.04 12.77
CA PHE A 232 -7.67 2.46 12.58
C PHE A 232 -6.97 2.64 11.24
N ASN A 233 -7.72 3.08 10.23
CA ASN A 233 -7.31 3.06 8.83
C ASN A 233 -7.32 4.49 8.26
N HIS A 234 -6.22 4.92 7.69
CA HIS A 234 -6.04 6.24 7.07
C HIS A 234 -5.50 6.10 5.64
N SER A 235 -6.20 6.73 4.70
CA SER A 235 -5.68 6.96 3.35
C SER A 235 -4.57 8.03 3.39
N GLY A 236 -3.57 7.92 2.51
CA GLY A 236 -2.69 9.04 2.16
C GLY A 236 -1.84 9.67 3.25
N VAL A 237 -1.22 8.88 4.13
CA VAL A 237 -0.39 9.40 5.23
C VAL A 237 1.07 8.94 5.20
N GLN A 238 1.40 7.90 4.46
CA GLN A 238 2.77 7.36 4.41
C GLN A 238 3.56 7.97 3.24
N GLU A 239 4.61 8.71 3.58
CA GLU A 239 5.63 9.18 2.63
C GLU A 239 6.79 8.19 2.55
N GLY A 240 7.48 8.14 1.41
CA GLY A 240 8.57 7.20 1.19
C GLY A 240 8.12 5.74 1.17
N ASP A 241 8.97 4.86 1.68
CA ASP A 241 8.70 3.43 1.75
C ASP A 241 7.60 3.09 2.77
N GLY A 242 7.01 1.91 2.60
CA GLY A 242 6.12 1.31 3.57
C GLY A 242 6.85 0.85 4.84
N CYS A 243 6.07 0.49 5.85
CA CYS A 243 6.58 -0.10 7.08
C CYS A 243 5.56 -1.07 7.65
N ILE A 244 6.04 -2.14 8.30
CA ILE A 244 5.19 -3.03 9.10
C ILE A 244 5.73 -3.07 10.52
N ARG A 245 4.84 -2.90 11.50
CA ARG A 245 5.13 -3.03 12.93
C ARG A 245 4.18 -4.00 13.59
N LEU A 246 4.73 -4.87 14.42
CA LEU A 246 3.99 -5.80 15.26
C LEU A 246 4.37 -5.53 16.72
N CYS A 247 3.36 -5.30 17.56
CA CYS A 247 3.56 -5.09 18.98
C CYS A 247 2.61 -6.00 19.77
N LEU A 248 3.14 -6.82 20.67
CA LEU A 248 2.34 -7.60 21.60
C LEU A 248 1.60 -6.64 22.56
N ALA A 249 0.28 -6.64 22.50
CA ALA A 249 -0.58 -5.95 23.43
C ALA A 249 -0.57 -6.71 24.76
N ARG A 250 0.27 -6.26 25.69
CA ARG A 250 0.15 -6.66 27.09
C ARG A 250 -0.98 -5.85 27.71
N GLU A 251 -1.87 -6.49 28.45
CA GLU A 251 -3.05 -5.87 29.05
C GLU A 251 -2.75 -4.43 29.51
N VAL A 252 -3.43 -3.46 28.88
CA VAL A 252 -3.63 -2.18 29.53
C VAL A 252 -4.62 -2.48 30.65
N HIS A 253 -4.16 -2.47 31.89
CA HIS A 253 -5.03 -2.35 33.05
C HIS A 253 -5.90 -1.09 32.81
N LEU A 254 -7.10 -1.29 32.28
CA LEU A 254 -8.15 -0.29 32.33
C LEU A 254 -8.50 -0.18 33.82
N LEU A 255 -7.87 0.76 34.52
CA LEU A 255 -8.42 1.29 35.75
C LEU A 255 -9.74 1.97 35.35
N PHE A 256 -10.79 1.17 35.24
CA PHE A 256 -12.15 1.67 35.42
C PHE A 256 -12.15 2.25 36.82
N ASN A 257 -12.12 3.58 36.92
CA ASN A 257 -12.48 4.28 38.14
C ASN A 257 -13.99 4.06 38.32
N ALA A 258 -14.35 2.85 38.78
CA ALA A 258 -15.68 2.54 39.24
C ALA A 258 -15.94 3.46 40.44
N GLY A 259 -16.99 4.28 40.32
CA GLY A 259 -17.37 5.23 41.34
C GLY A 259 -17.43 4.59 42.72
N GLN A 260 -16.83 5.25 43.70
CA GLN A 260 -17.26 5.10 45.08
C GLN A 260 -18.43 6.05 45.32
N PRO A 261 -19.64 5.57 45.67
CA PRO A 261 -20.66 6.41 46.23
C PRO A 261 -20.42 6.57 47.74
N GLY A 262 -20.38 7.82 48.20
CA GLY A 262 -20.74 8.19 49.56
C GLY A 262 -19.60 8.39 50.55
N LYS A 263 -19.29 9.66 50.83
CA LYS A 263 -19.43 10.20 52.19
C LYS A 263 -19.59 11.72 52.14
N ALA A 264 -20.71 12.17 52.71
CA ALA A 264 -21.06 13.57 52.90
C ALA A 264 -20.31 14.19 54.09
N ALA A 265 -20.02 15.48 53.97
CA ALA A 265 -19.86 16.54 54.98
C ALA A 265 -19.11 17.70 54.29
N ASP A 266 -19.36 18.99 54.43
CA ASP A 266 -20.36 19.90 55.01
C ASP A 266 -19.98 21.30 54.44
N PRO A 267 -20.84 22.33 54.36
CA PRO A 267 -20.55 23.56 53.62
C PRO A 267 -19.83 24.63 54.46
N GLN A 268 -19.28 25.61 53.73
CA GLN A 268 -18.66 26.87 54.16
C GLN A 268 -17.20 26.81 54.64
N VAL A 269 -16.37 27.69 54.08
CA VAL A 269 -15.82 28.90 54.74
C VAL A 269 -15.05 29.70 53.67
N TRP A 270 -15.59 30.91 53.38
CA TRP A 270 -15.15 32.06 52.55
C TRP A 270 -14.64 31.83 51.12
#